data_AF-A0A929SRP8-F1
#
_entry.id   AF-A0A929SRP8-F1
#
_cell.length_a   1.000
_cell.length_b   1.000
_cell.length_c   1.000
_cell.angle_alpha   90.00
_cell.angle_beta   90.00
_cell.angle_gamma   90.00
#
_symmetry.space_group_name_H-M   'P 1'
#
loop_
_entity.id
_entity.type
_entity.pdbx_description
1 polymer ?
#
loop_
_entity_poly.entity_id
_entity_poly.type
_entity_poly.pdbx_seq_one_letter_code
_entity_poly.pdbx_strand_id
1 'polypeptide(L)' 'MGDIEYLDLVDEDDNVIGKEDRNIIYEKELRNFRVINIIIMNSDNKIIVPKRSGNRRIFPNCYDFSVGGHVSS' A
#
# COMPACT_ATOMS: atom_id res chain seq x y z
N MET A 1 -12.73 16.08 -5.51
CA MET A 1 -11.37 15.82 -5.00
C MET A 1 -11.54 14.75 -3.95
N GLY A 2 -10.91 13.58 -4.13
CA GLY A 2 -10.93 12.56 -3.07
C GLY A 2 -10.18 13.08 -1.85
N ASP A 3 -10.50 12.53 -0.68
CA ASP A 3 -9.83 12.88 0.57
C ASP A 3 -8.32 12.65 0.46
N ILE A 4 -7.54 13.53 1.09
CA ILE A 4 -6.08 13.41 1.16
C ILE A 4 -5.76 12.24 2.08
N GLU A 5 -4.99 11.28 1.58
CA GLU A 5 -4.52 10.13 2.34
C GLU A 5 -3.15 10.46 2.95
N TYR A 6 -3.10 10.64 4.26
CA TYR A 6 -1.84 10.87 4.98
C TYR A 6 -1.29 9.57 5.57
N LEU A 7 0.02 9.39 5.43
CA LEU A 7 0.74 8.22 5.93
C LEU A 7 1.82 8.66 6.92
N ASP A 8 2.08 7.83 7.92
CA ASP A 8 3.21 8.01 8.82
C ASP A 8 4.51 7.57 8.13
N LEU A 9 5.52 8.43 8.23
CA LEU A 9 6.90 8.09 7.96
C LEU A 9 7.53 7.49 9.21
N VAL A 10 8.16 6.34 9.07
CA VAL A 10 8.76 5.59 10.18
C VAL A 10 10.27 5.46 10.01
N ASP A 11 10.97 5.25 11.11
CA ASP A 11 12.36 4.80 11.11
C ASP A 11 12.45 3.25 11.04
N GLU A 12 13.66 2.71 11.14
CA GLU A 12 13.93 1.26 11.05
C GLU A 12 13.36 0.47 12.25
N ASP A 13 13.06 1.15 13.36
CA ASP A 13 12.48 0.55 14.57
C ASP A 13 10.95 0.74 14.62
N ASP A 14 10.33 1.14 13.50
CA ASP A 14 8.90 1.45 13.35
C ASP A 14 8.41 2.62 14.23
N ASN A 15 9.32 3.50 14.67
CA ASN A 15 8.91 4.73 15.35
C ASN A 15 8.45 5.76 14.32
N VAL A 16 7.32 6.41 14.59
CA VAL A 16 6.82 7.50 13.74
C VAL A 16 7.74 8.72 13.87
N ILE A 17 8.35 9.12 12.76
CA ILE A 17 9.26 10.28 12.65
C ILE A 17 8.65 11.43 11.84
N GLY A 18 7.48 11.23 11.25
CA GLY A 18 6.77 12.27 10.50
C GLY A 18 5.47 11.77 9.88
N LYS A 19 4.78 12.67 9.18
CA LYS A 19 3.54 12.41 8.45
C LYS A 19 3.59 13.16 7.12
N GLU A 20 3.13 12.55 6.03
CA GLU A 20 3.15 13.17 4.71
C GLU A 20 1.96 12.70 3.85
N ASP A 21 1.52 13.55 2.92
CA ASP A 21 0.53 13.19 1.91
C ASP A 21 1.09 12.07 1.02
N ARG A 22 0.33 11.00 0.81
CA ARG A 22 0.68 9.89 -0.07
C ARG A 22 1.14 10.32 -1.46
N ASN A 23 0.54 11.36 -2.04
CA ASN A 23 0.94 11.88 -3.35
C ASN A 23 2.38 12.40 -3.32
N ILE A 24 2.72 13.14 -2.26
CA ILE A 24 4.05 13.69 -2.02
C ILE A 24 5.05 12.59 -1.68
N ILE A 25 4.67 11.59 -0.87
CA ILE A 25 5.48 10.40 -0.58
C ILE A 25 5.96 9.75 -1.88
N TYR A 26 5.04 9.50 -2.81
CA TYR A 26 5.40 8.87 -4.07
C TYR A 26 6.07 9.81 -5.07
N GLU A 27 5.85 11.13 -4.99
CA GLU A 27 6.58 12.12 -5.80
C GLU A 27 8.04 12.22 -5.37
N LYS A 28 8.29 12.21 -4.05
CA LYS A 28 9.64 12.23 -3.45
C LYS A 28 10.31 10.85 -3.39
N GLU A 29 9.66 9.82 -3.92
CA GLU A 29 10.10 8.41 -3.83
C GLU A 29 10.44 7.93 -2.42
N LEU A 30 9.77 8.48 -1.40
CA LEU A 30 9.89 7.99 -0.03
C LEU A 30 9.36 6.56 0.05
N ARG A 31 9.96 5.74 0.93
CA ARG A 31 9.64 4.30 1.04
C ARG A 31 9.45 3.82 2.47
N ASN A 32 9.70 4.69 3.44
CA ASN A 32 9.66 4.40 4.86
C ASN A 32 8.28 4.72 5.44
N PHE A 33 7.24 4.08 4.92
CA PHE A 33 5.86 4.22 5.40
C PHE A 33 5.21 2.84 5.55
N ARG A 34 4.20 2.77 6.40
CA ARG A 34 3.56 1.49 6.76
C ARG A 34 2.52 1.05 5.73
N VAL A 35 2.54 -0.23 5.41
CA VAL A 35 1.57 -0.89 4.53
C VAL A 35 1.09 -2.19 5.15
N ILE A 36 -0.10 -2.62 4.76
CA ILE A 36 -0.62 -3.95 5.07
C ILE A 36 -0.84 -4.73 3.77
N ASN A 37 -0.62 -6.03 3.85
CA ASN A 37 -0.99 -6.98 2.80
C ASN A 37 -1.77 -8.13 3.42
N ILE A 38 -2.83 -8.56 2.75
CA ILE A 38 -3.71 -9.65 3.19
C ILE A 38 -3.71 -10.72 2.10
N ILE A 39 -3.58 -11.97 2.52
CA ILE A 39 -3.82 -13.14 1.68
C ILE A 39 -5.18 -13.71 2.06
N ILE A 40 -6.08 -13.81 1.08
CA ILE A 40 -7.41 -14.40 1.24
C ILE A 40 -7.37 -15.81 0.66
N MET A 41 -7.82 -16.78 1.47
CA MET A 41 -8.02 -18.16 1.06
C MET A 41 -9.52 -18.44 0.99
N ASN A 42 -9.98 -19.09 -0.08
CA ASN A 42 -11.38 -19.50 -0.21
C ASN A 42 -11.65 -20.84 0.50
N SER A 43 -12.91 -21.30 0.50
CA SER A 43 -13.33 -22.58 1.12
C SER A 43 -12.67 -23.82 0.52
N ASP A 44 -12.08 -23.72 -0.67
CA ASP A 44 -11.37 -24.81 -1.35
C ASP A 44 -9.86 -24.82 -1.05
N ASN A 45 -9.42 -24.06 -0.04
CA ASN A 45 -8.01 -23.87 0.33
C ASN A 45 -7.14 -23.26 -0.79
N LYS A 46 -7.71 -22.45 -1.68
CA LYS A 46 -6.98 -21.73 -2.74
C LYS A 46 -6.78 -20.27 -2.38
N ILE A 47 -5.59 -19.73 -2.70
CA ILE A 47 -5.27 -18.32 -2.53
C ILE A 47 -5.83 -17.50 -3.68
N ILE A 48 -6.44 -16.36 -3.36
CA ILE A 48 -6.90 -15.38 -4.36
C ILE A 48 -5.72 -14.50 -4.78
N VAL A 49 -5.31 -14.57 -6.05
CA VAL A 49 -4.24 -13.75 -6.63
C VAL A 49 -4.82 -12.82 -7.71
N PRO A 50 -5.09 -11.55 -7.39
CA PRO A 50 -5.63 -10.61 -8.38
C PRO A 50 -4.56 -10.15 -9.37
N LYS A 51 -4.99 -9.90 -10.62
CA LYS A 51 -4.22 -9.10 -11.57
C LYS A 51 -4.64 -7.63 -11.42
N ARG A 52 -3.68 -6.75 -11.14
CA ARG A 52 -3.92 -5.31 -10.94
C ARG A 52 -4.38 -4.66 -12.23
N SER A 53 -5.28 -3.67 -12.10
CA SER A 53 -5.69 -2.83 -13.21
C SER A 53 -4.49 -2.10 -13.85
N GLY A 54 -4.53 -1.91 -15.16
CA GLY A 54 -3.49 -1.21 -15.92
C GLY A 54 -3.36 0.29 -15.58
N ASN A 55 -4.37 0.89 -14.92
CA ASN A 55 -4.35 2.29 -14.50
C ASN A 55 -3.71 2.54 -13.12
N ARG A 56 -3.15 1.51 -12.47
CA ARG A 56 -2.49 1.68 -11.17
C ARG A 56 -1.16 2.41 -11.36
N ARG A 57 -0.90 3.43 -10.53
CA ARG A 57 0.37 4.18 -10.49
C ARG A 57 1.58 3.27 -10.33
N ILE A 58 1.45 2.23 -9.51
CA ILE A 58 2.51 1.28 -9.17
C ILE A 58 2.04 -0.14 -9.52
N PHE A 59 2.95 -0.89 -10.16
CA PHE A 59 2.76 -2.27 -10.64
C PHE A 59 1.49 -2.47 -11.49
N PRO A 60 1.25 -1.68 -12.56
CA PRO A 60 0.11 -1.90 -13.44
C PRO A 60 0.22 -3.28 -14.13
N ASN A 61 -0.90 -3.99 -14.26
CA ASN A 61 -0.99 -5.32 -14.90
C ASN A 61 -0.22 -6.47 -14.23
N CYS A 62 0.38 -6.26 -13.06
CA CYS A 62 1.06 -7.31 -12.29
C CYS A 62 0.07 -8.16 -11.46
N TYR A 63 0.47 -9.38 -11.12
CA TYR A 63 -0.17 -10.13 -10.03
C TYR A 63 0.30 -9.58 -8.67
N ASP A 64 -0.57 -9.61 -7.67
CA ASP A 64 -0.33 -8.98 -6.36
C ASP A 64 -0.95 -9.80 -5.21
N PHE A 65 -0.79 -9.32 -3.97
CA PHE A 65 -1.53 -9.81 -2.80
C PHE A 65 -3.04 -9.70 -3.00
N SER A 66 -3.82 -10.50 -2.27
CA SER A 66 -5.29 -10.48 -2.36
C SER A 66 -5.85 -9.09 -2.04
N VAL A 67 -5.27 -8.42 -1.04
CA VAL A 67 -5.51 -7.00 -0.72
C VAL A 67 -4.19 -6.37 -0.29
N GLY A 68 -3.91 -5.18 -0.78
CA GLY A 68 -2.81 -4.33 -0.29
C GLY A 68 -3.33 -2.93 -0.02
N GLY A 69 -2.82 -2.28 1.02
CA GLY A 69 -3.25 -0.95 1.43
C GLY A 69 -2.26 -0.27 2.34
N HIS A 70 -2.44 1.03 2.53
CA HIS A 70 -1.65 1.82 3.46
C HIS A 70 -2.29 1.84 4.84
N VAL A 71 -1.48 2.07 5.88
CA VAL A 71 -2.00 2.36 7.22
C VAL A 71 -2.24 3.87 7.30
N SER A 72 -3.49 4.28 7.49
CA SER A 72 -3.85 5.69 7.66
C SER A 72 -3.31 6.24 8.98
N SER A 73 -2.81 7.48 8.95
CA SER A 73 -2.37 8.26 10.12
C SER A 73 -3.48 9.10 10.71
#